data_AF-A0A843S4F4-F1
#
_entry.id   AF-A0A843S4F4-F1
#
_cell.length_a   1.000
_cell.length_b   1.000
_cell.length_c   1.000
_cell.angle_alpha   90.00
_cell.angle_beta   90.00
_cell.angle_gamma   90.00
#
_symmetry.space_group_name_H-M   'P 1'
#
loop_
_entity.id
_entity.type
_entity.pdbx_description
1 polymer ?
#
loop_
_entity_poly.entity_id
_entity_poly.type
_entity_poly.pdbx_seq_one_letter_code
_entity_poly.pdbx_strand_id
1 'polypeptide(L)'
;MASTVTVDFNNGIDGWTSDVADYNDQDRPTEVASGWKDLPAPLTGKGYYLASHNNSDDVLTYARRQLDGFVKHAKYLVTFEMRYATDAATGCMGVGGSRGESVWMVAAASYDYIKTVQQPNGNYRVNVDRGNQAASGPQGKVLGTQGVEGLSCSGGKWASTTRKSSEAIEVTADKDGRIWVMLGTDSGFEGTNALYLQGATINIKPL
;
A
#
# COMPACT_ATOMS: atom_id res chain seq x y z
N MET A 1 9.99 0.91 -25.02
CA MET A 1 10.91 1.65 -24.13
C MET A 1 10.52 1.35 -22.70
N ALA A 2 11.50 1.22 -21.79
CA ALA A 2 11.21 1.16 -20.36
C ALA A 2 10.77 2.55 -19.89
N SER A 3 9.74 2.62 -19.05
CA SER A 3 9.23 3.85 -18.47
C SER A 3 9.40 3.81 -16.96
N THR A 4 9.75 4.95 -16.37
CA THR A 4 9.77 5.14 -14.92
C THR A 4 8.74 6.21 -14.56
N VAL A 5 7.79 5.86 -13.71
CA VAL A 5 6.80 6.79 -13.15
C VAL A 5 7.24 7.15 -11.74
N THR A 6 7.48 8.44 -11.50
CA THR A 6 7.79 8.97 -10.17
C THR A 6 6.54 9.60 -9.58
N VAL A 7 6.16 9.13 -8.39
CA VAL A 7 5.07 9.65 -7.58
C VAL A 7 5.69 10.46 -6.45
N ASP A 8 5.29 11.71 -6.32
CA ASP A 8 5.69 12.59 -5.23
C ASP A 8 4.46 13.19 -4.56
N PHE A 9 4.09 12.63 -3.40
CA PHE A 9 2.94 13.09 -2.64
C PHE A 9 3.18 14.41 -1.92
N ASN A 10 4.39 14.98 -1.99
CA ASN A 10 4.61 16.35 -1.55
C ASN A 10 3.89 17.36 -2.46
N ASN A 11 3.58 16.99 -3.71
CA ASN A 11 2.98 17.88 -4.72
C ASN A 11 1.48 17.68 -4.91
N GLY A 12 0.86 16.71 -4.23
CA GLY A 12 -0.57 16.43 -4.32
C GLY A 12 -0.91 14.95 -4.39
N ILE A 13 -2.21 14.64 -4.34
CA ILE A 13 -2.75 13.27 -4.45
C ILE A 13 -3.67 13.12 -5.67
N ASP A 14 -3.53 13.98 -6.68
CA ASP A 14 -4.41 13.98 -7.85
C ASP A 14 -4.40 12.63 -8.58
N GLY A 15 -5.61 12.13 -8.86
CA GLY A 15 -5.82 10.81 -9.47
C GLY A 15 -5.64 9.62 -8.50
N TRP A 16 -5.29 9.87 -7.23
CA TRP A 16 -5.24 8.83 -6.21
C TRP A 16 -6.53 8.80 -5.38
N THR A 17 -7.01 7.60 -5.10
CA THR A 17 -8.13 7.35 -4.18
C THR A 17 -7.74 6.24 -3.22
N SER A 18 -8.25 6.27 -1.99
CA SER A 18 -7.97 5.25 -0.98
C SER A 18 -9.20 4.41 -0.66
N ASP A 19 -8.97 3.21 -0.14
CA ASP A 19 -10.02 2.33 0.38
C ASP A 19 -9.40 1.33 1.37
N VAL A 20 -10.25 0.53 2.01
CA VAL A 20 -9.87 -0.57 2.90
C VAL A 20 -10.51 -1.88 2.45
N ALA A 21 -9.87 -3.01 2.74
CA ALA A 21 -10.36 -4.36 2.43
C ALA A 21 -9.93 -5.35 3.52
N ASP A 22 -10.32 -6.61 3.32
CA ASP A 22 -10.00 -7.78 4.12
C ASP A 22 -10.76 -7.90 5.45
N TYR A 23 -12.01 -7.43 5.47
CA TYR A 23 -12.90 -7.51 6.63
C TYR A 23 -14.26 -8.14 6.26
N ASN A 24 -15.11 -8.39 7.24
CA ASN A 24 -16.54 -8.68 7.14
C ASN A 24 -17.33 -7.67 8.01
N ASP A 25 -18.65 -7.81 8.06
CA ASP A 25 -19.47 -6.82 8.80
C ASP A 25 -19.22 -6.82 10.33
N GLN A 26 -18.65 -7.89 10.91
CA GLN A 26 -18.37 -8.01 12.34
C GLN A 26 -17.05 -7.35 12.76
N ASP A 27 -16.05 -7.35 11.87
CA ASP A 27 -14.69 -6.85 12.14
C ASP A 27 -14.29 -5.68 11.21
N ARG A 28 -15.28 -5.03 10.57
CA ARG A 28 -15.06 -3.86 9.72
C ARG A 28 -14.11 -2.87 10.42
N PRO A 29 -13.02 -2.43 9.76
CA PRO A 29 -12.03 -1.56 10.38
C PRO A 29 -12.66 -0.25 10.84
N THR A 30 -12.18 0.25 11.97
CA THR A 30 -12.55 1.56 12.50
C THR A 30 -11.42 2.57 12.27
N GLU A 31 -11.60 3.83 12.65
CA GLU A 31 -10.59 4.89 12.48
C GLU A 31 -10.03 5.04 11.05
N VAL A 32 -10.83 4.64 10.06
CA VAL A 32 -10.44 4.71 8.65
C VAL A 32 -10.37 6.16 8.23
N ALA A 33 -9.18 6.62 7.87
CA ALA A 33 -8.95 7.99 7.47
C ALA A 33 -7.89 8.08 6.38
N SER A 34 -8.10 8.99 5.45
CA SER A 34 -7.10 9.32 4.44
C SER A 34 -7.11 10.81 4.10
N GLY A 35 -5.99 11.29 3.55
CA GLY A 35 -5.94 12.65 3.02
C GLY A 35 -4.54 13.16 2.77
N TRP A 36 -4.44 14.24 2.01
CA TRP A 36 -3.19 14.95 1.78
C TRP A 36 -2.87 15.85 2.98
N LYS A 37 -1.88 15.47 3.78
CA LYS A 37 -1.60 16.07 5.09
C LYS A 37 -0.14 16.47 5.23
N ASP A 38 0.12 17.45 6.08
CA ASP A 38 1.49 17.78 6.49
C ASP A 38 2.12 16.61 7.24
N LEU A 39 3.39 16.35 6.95
CA LEU A 39 4.17 15.36 7.68
C LEU A 39 4.43 15.88 9.10
N PRO A 40 4.37 15.00 10.13
CA PRO A 40 4.64 15.39 11.50
C PRO A 40 6.12 15.73 11.71
N ALA A 41 6.40 16.70 12.58
CA ALA A 41 7.77 17.04 12.97
C ALA A 41 8.51 15.79 13.51
N PRO A 42 9.82 15.64 13.23
CA PRO A 42 10.71 16.60 12.56
C PRO A 42 10.69 16.52 11.03
N LEU A 43 9.83 15.68 10.43
CA LEU A 43 9.67 15.63 8.99
C LEU A 43 8.98 16.91 8.50
N THR A 44 9.23 17.27 7.24
CA THR A 44 8.64 18.46 6.60
C THR A 44 8.09 18.09 5.24
N GLY A 45 7.16 18.91 4.74
CA GLY A 45 6.42 18.64 3.50
C GLY A 45 5.10 17.92 3.76
N LYS A 46 4.53 17.35 2.70
CA LYS A 46 3.23 16.66 2.73
C LYS A 46 3.37 15.20 2.29
N GLY A 47 2.38 14.41 2.68
CA GLY A 47 2.23 13.03 2.24
C GLY A 47 0.75 12.62 2.17
N TYR A 48 0.50 11.47 1.56
CA TYR A 48 -0.82 10.86 1.58
C TYR A 48 -0.96 10.03 2.87
N TYR A 49 -1.65 10.61 3.85
CA TYR A 49 -1.99 9.95 5.09
C TYR A 49 -2.98 8.82 4.83
N LEU A 50 -2.71 7.64 5.37
CA LEU A 50 -3.58 6.47 5.40
C LEU A 50 -3.62 5.92 6.81
N ALA A 51 -4.80 5.66 7.34
CA ALA A 51 -4.99 5.06 8.66
C ALA A 51 -6.21 4.13 8.71
N SER A 52 -6.09 3.11 9.54
CA SER A 52 -7.16 2.16 9.88
C SER A 52 -6.84 1.49 11.21
N HIS A 53 -7.85 1.23 12.02
CA HIS A 53 -7.80 0.32 13.15
C HIS A 53 -8.25 -1.06 12.71
N ASN A 54 -7.34 -2.02 12.82
CA ASN A 54 -7.61 -3.42 12.53
C ASN A 54 -8.35 -4.07 13.70
N ASN A 55 -9.63 -4.38 13.50
CA ASN A 55 -10.48 -5.06 14.49
C ASN A 55 -10.42 -6.61 14.35
N SER A 56 -9.61 -7.10 13.41
CA SER A 56 -9.30 -8.51 13.18
C SER A 56 -7.77 -8.66 13.19
N ASP A 57 -7.28 -9.72 12.56
CA ASP A 57 -5.88 -9.97 12.24
C ASP A 57 -5.59 -9.74 10.74
N ASP A 58 -6.44 -9.06 9.98
CA ASP A 58 -6.25 -8.86 8.53
C ASP A 58 -7.01 -7.61 8.06
N VAL A 59 -6.28 -6.51 7.80
CA VAL A 59 -6.84 -5.32 7.14
C VAL A 59 -5.86 -4.77 6.11
N LEU A 60 -6.31 -4.70 4.87
CA LEU A 60 -5.63 -3.96 3.81
C LEU A 60 -6.11 -2.51 3.79
N THR A 61 -5.16 -1.58 3.87
CA THR A 61 -5.39 -0.15 3.65
C THR A 61 -4.56 0.30 2.46
N TYR A 62 -5.19 0.86 1.43
CA TYR A 62 -4.49 1.13 0.17
C TYR A 62 -4.91 2.44 -0.50
N ALA A 63 -4.01 2.95 -1.33
CA ALA A 63 -4.23 3.99 -2.31
C ALA A 63 -4.02 3.43 -3.72
N ARG A 64 -4.89 3.81 -4.66
CA ARG A 64 -4.84 3.38 -6.06
C ARG A 64 -4.81 4.55 -7.01
N ARG A 65 -4.20 4.36 -8.19
CA ARG A 65 -4.22 5.30 -9.32
C ARG A 65 -4.11 4.55 -10.64
N GLN A 66 -4.70 5.12 -11.69
CA GLN A 66 -4.50 4.65 -13.06
C GLN A 66 -3.34 5.41 -13.71
N LEU A 67 -2.43 4.67 -14.34
CA LEU A 67 -1.32 5.17 -15.15
C LEU A 67 -1.67 5.01 -16.62
N ASP A 68 -1.20 5.90 -17.49
CA ASP A 68 -1.47 5.90 -18.93
C ASP A 68 -0.18 5.94 -19.77
N GLY A 69 -0.34 5.97 -21.09
CA GLY A 69 0.79 6.07 -22.03
C GLY A 69 1.44 4.75 -22.42
N PHE A 70 0.79 3.61 -22.16
CA PHE A 70 1.28 2.28 -22.53
C PHE A 70 0.72 1.80 -23.87
N VAL A 71 1.38 0.80 -24.46
CA VAL A 71 0.89 0.12 -25.66
C VAL A 71 -0.31 -0.73 -25.26
N LYS A 72 -1.45 -0.51 -25.93
CA LYS A 72 -2.71 -1.22 -25.70
C LYS A 72 -2.49 -2.73 -25.74
N HIS A 73 -3.03 -3.45 -24.76
CA HIS A 73 -2.94 -4.91 -24.66
C HIS A 73 -1.51 -5.49 -24.60
N ALA A 74 -0.48 -4.66 -24.42
CA ALA A 74 0.88 -5.16 -24.23
C ALA A 74 1.12 -5.58 -22.78
N LYS A 75 2.01 -6.56 -22.61
CA LYS A 75 2.45 -7.05 -21.31
C LYS A 75 3.64 -6.25 -20.80
N TYR A 76 3.70 -6.08 -19.49
CA TYR A 76 4.74 -5.34 -18.79
C TYR A 76 5.16 -6.06 -17.52
N LEU A 77 6.42 -5.91 -17.16
CA LEU A 77 6.96 -6.18 -15.83
C LEU A 77 7.03 -4.88 -15.04
N VAL A 78 6.40 -4.87 -13.86
CA VAL A 78 6.32 -3.70 -12.97
C VAL A 78 7.05 -3.98 -11.65
N THR A 79 7.94 -3.08 -11.25
CA THR A 79 8.56 -3.09 -9.91
C THR A 79 8.33 -1.77 -9.18
N PHE A 80 8.31 -1.84 -7.86
CA PHE A 80 7.97 -0.72 -6.99
C PHE A 80 9.09 -0.42 -6.00
N GLU A 81 9.32 0.86 -5.78
CA GLU A 81 10.04 1.40 -4.63
C GLU A 81 9.11 2.41 -3.94
N MET A 82 8.69 2.12 -2.72
CA MET A 82 7.72 2.89 -1.96
C MET A 82 8.42 3.63 -0.83
N ARG A 83 8.30 4.96 -0.80
CA ARG A 83 8.80 5.82 0.27
C ARG A 83 7.65 6.27 1.15
N TYR A 84 7.78 6.09 2.46
CA TYR A 84 6.74 6.43 3.43
C TYR A 84 7.34 6.87 4.76
N ALA A 85 6.53 7.52 5.58
CA ALA A 85 6.82 7.80 6.98
C ALA A 85 5.89 7.01 7.90
N THR A 86 6.45 6.52 9.01
CA THR A 86 5.73 5.80 10.07
C THR A 86 6.34 6.16 11.42
N ASP A 87 5.56 5.97 12.49
CA ASP A 87 6.04 5.97 13.88
C ASP A 87 6.14 4.55 14.47
N ALA A 88 5.93 3.51 13.64
CA ALA A 88 6.05 2.12 14.04
C ALA A 88 7.52 1.68 14.18
N ALA A 89 7.90 1.26 15.38
CA ALA A 89 9.21 0.71 15.68
C ALA A 89 9.32 -0.78 15.36
N THR A 90 10.53 -1.23 15.07
CA THR A 90 10.87 -2.66 15.03
C THR A 90 11.08 -3.23 16.45
N GLY A 91 10.92 -4.55 16.62
CA GLY A 91 11.20 -5.28 17.85
C GLY A 91 10.14 -5.12 18.93
N CYS A 92 8.94 -4.67 18.57
CA CYS A 92 7.85 -4.45 19.51
C CYS A 92 6.96 -5.67 19.67
N MET A 93 6.14 -5.68 20.73
CA MET A 93 5.08 -6.65 20.92
C MET A 93 3.72 -6.01 20.61
N GLY A 94 2.76 -6.81 20.17
CA GLY A 94 1.39 -6.39 19.91
C GLY A 94 0.46 -7.59 19.76
N VAL A 95 -0.85 -7.34 19.80
CA VAL A 95 -1.88 -8.35 19.54
C VAL A 95 -1.98 -8.55 18.02
N GLY A 96 -2.16 -9.79 17.56
CA GLY A 96 -2.03 -10.16 16.13
C GLY A 96 -0.61 -10.01 15.56
N GLY A 97 0.37 -9.68 16.42
CA GLY A 97 1.75 -9.45 16.05
C GLY A 97 2.20 -8.01 16.33
N SER A 98 3.42 -7.66 15.92
CA SER A 98 3.96 -6.33 16.22
C SER A 98 3.50 -5.31 15.19
N ARG A 99 3.31 -4.06 15.62
CA ARG A 99 3.01 -2.97 14.67
C ARG A 99 4.12 -2.83 13.61
N GLY A 100 5.39 -2.99 13.96
CA GLY A 100 6.51 -2.84 13.02
C GLY A 100 6.68 -3.99 12.02
N GLU A 101 6.44 -5.23 12.43
CA GLU A 101 6.79 -6.43 11.65
C GLU A 101 5.58 -7.23 11.18
N SER A 102 4.41 -7.03 11.78
CA SER A 102 3.13 -7.64 11.36
C SER A 102 2.25 -6.65 10.60
N VAL A 103 2.87 -5.63 10.01
CA VAL A 103 2.24 -4.78 9.00
C VAL A 103 3.17 -4.76 7.79
N TRP A 104 2.68 -5.30 6.69
CA TRP A 104 3.41 -5.50 5.45
C TRP A 104 3.14 -4.36 4.48
N MET A 105 4.19 -3.77 3.93
CA MET A 105 4.09 -2.81 2.85
C MET A 105 3.79 -3.58 1.56
N VAL A 106 2.71 -3.23 0.88
CA VAL A 106 2.25 -3.97 -0.31
C VAL A 106 2.06 -3.05 -1.50
N ALA A 107 2.39 -3.55 -2.69
CA ALA A 107 2.04 -2.90 -3.95
C ALA A 107 1.40 -3.90 -4.92
N ALA A 108 0.53 -3.42 -5.79
CA ALA A 108 -0.09 -4.24 -6.82
C ALA A 108 -0.21 -3.52 -8.15
N ALA A 109 -0.33 -4.28 -9.23
CA ALA A 109 -0.65 -3.77 -10.56
C ALA A 109 -1.76 -4.63 -11.20
N SER A 110 -2.70 -3.99 -11.89
CA SER A 110 -3.84 -4.68 -12.49
C SER A 110 -4.24 -4.05 -13.82
N TYR A 111 -4.80 -4.88 -14.70
CA TYR A 111 -5.53 -4.45 -15.89
C TYR A 111 -6.82 -3.72 -15.48
N ASP A 112 -7.55 -4.28 -14.51
CA ASP A 112 -8.84 -3.80 -14.08
C ASP A 112 -8.73 -2.75 -12.96
N TYR A 113 -9.81 -1.96 -12.83
CA TYR A 113 -9.98 -1.06 -11.69
C TYR A 113 -9.88 -1.83 -10.36
N ILE A 114 -8.91 -1.44 -9.54
CA ILE A 114 -8.67 -2.03 -8.22
C ILE A 114 -9.74 -1.51 -7.25
N LYS A 115 -10.54 -2.37 -6.64
CA LYS A 115 -11.58 -2.01 -5.67
C LYS A 115 -11.87 -3.11 -4.67
N THR A 116 -12.38 -2.70 -3.52
CA THR A 116 -12.95 -3.60 -2.53
C THR A 116 -14.31 -4.09 -3.02
N VAL A 117 -14.54 -5.39 -2.94
CA VAL A 117 -15.75 -6.07 -3.41
C VAL A 117 -16.23 -7.05 -2.34
N GLN A 118 -17.52 -7.02 -2.04
CA GLN A 118 -18.14 -8.02 -1.19
C GLN A 118 -18.24 -9.36 -1.92
N GLN A 119 -17.71 -10.39 -1.30
CA GLN A 119 -17.71 -11.77 -1.75
C GLN A 119 -19.00 -12.49 -1.28
N PRO A 120 -19.40 -13.61 -1.91
CA PRO A 120 -20.59 -14.35 -1.51
C PRO A 120 -20.61 -14.84 -0.05
N ASN A 121 -19.44 -14.98 0.57
CA ASN A 121 -19.29 -15.37 1.98
C ASN A 121 -19.38 -14.17 2.96
N GLY A 122 -19.71 -12.98 2.48
CA GLY A 122 -19.84 -11.77 3.30
C GLY A 122 -18.54 -10.99 3.52
N ASN A 123 -17.38 -11.53 3.11
CA ASN A 123 -16.10 -10.83 3.23
C ASN A 123 -15.95 -9.75 2.15
N TYR A 124 -15.40 -8.60 2.52
CA TYR A 124 -14.98 -7.53 1.64
C TYR A 124 -13.51 -7.71 1.30
N ARG A 125 -13.20 -8.11 0.06
CA ARG A 125 -11.84 -8.39 -0.41
C ARG A 125 -11.49 -7.45 -1.56
N VAL A 126 -10.22 -7.11 -1.72
CA VAL A 126 -9.77 -6.41 -2.94
C VAL A 126 -9.86 -7.35 -4.15
N ASN A 127 -10.26 -6.85 -5.31
CA ASN A 127 -10.41 -7.65 -6.54
C ASN A 127 -9.08 -7.92 -7.27
N VAL A 128 -7.98 -8.02 -6.53
CA VAL A 128 -6.64 -8.26 -7.06
C VAL A 128 -6.01 -9.40 -6.28
N ASP A 129 -5.40 -10.36 -6.97
CA ASP A 129 -4.62 -11.43 -6.34
C ASP A 129 -3.26 -10.88 -5.84
N ARG A 130 -3.34 -10.05 -4.79
CA ARG A 130 -2.20 -9.40 -4.16
C ARG A 130 -1.41 -10.31 -3.21
N GLY A 131 -1.93 -11.50 -2.92
CA GLY A 131 -1.49 -12.34 -1.82
C GLY A 131 -2.11 -11.92 -0.48
N ASN A 132 -1.54 -12.35 0.64
CA ASN A 132 -2.01 -12.01 1.98
C ASN A 132 -0.85 -11.88 2.95
N GLN A 133 -0.80 -10.78 3.69
CA GLN A 133 0.19 -10.47 4.71
C GLN A 133 1.63 -10.66 4.20
N ALA A 134 2.35 -11.64 4.75
CA ALA A 134 3.73 -11.95 4.37
C ALA A 134 3.85 -12.68 3.01
N ALA A 135 2.74 -13.18 2.45
CA ALA A 135 2.72 -13.94 1.22
C ALA A 135 2.35 -13.03 0.03
N SER A 136 3.25 -12.93 -0.94
CA SER A 136 2.98 -12.23 -2.21
C SER A 136 2.12 -13.05 -3.15
N GLY A 137 1.26 -12.39 -3.93
CA GLY A 137 0.49 -12.99 -5.00
C GLY A 137 1.10 -12.77 -6.40
N PRO A 138 0.41 -13.23 -7.45
CA PRO A 138 0.77 -12.95 -8.84
C PRO A 138 0.59 -11.48 -9.24
N GLN A 139 -0.42 -10.79 -8.69
CA GLN A 139 -0.75 -9.40 -9.04
C GLN A 139 -0.30 -8.38 -7.99
N GLY A 140 0.24 -8.82 -6.85
CA GLY A 140 0.77 -7.94 -5.81
C GLY A 140 1.97 -8.52 -5.08
N LYS A 141 2.85 -7.64 -4.61
CA LYS A 141 4.11 -7.99 -3.95
C LYS A 141 4.22 -7.31 -2.60
N VAL A 142 4.69 -8.10 -1.64
CA VAL A 142 5.15 -7.62 -0.34
C VAL A 142 6.52 -6.99 -0.53
N LEU A 143 6.67 -5.74 -0.10
CA LEU A 143 7.91 -4.96 -0.23
C LEU A 143 8.77 -5.04 1.03
N GLY A 144 8.26 -5.69 2.07
CA GLY A 144 8.84 -5.78 3.41
C GLY A 144 7.85 -5.31 4.48
N THR A 145 8.32 -5.17 5.71
CA THR A 145 7.51 -4.71 6.85
C THR A 145 7.64 -3.20 7.07
N GLN A 146 6.67 -2.60 7.76
CA GLN A 146 6.60 -1.14 7.91
C GLN A 146 7.65 -0.54 8.86
N GLY A 147 8.11 -1.32 9.86
CA GLY A 147 8.84 -0.81 11.02
C GLY A 147 10.16 -0.12 10.68
N VAL A 148 10.54 0.85 11.51
CA VAL A 148 11.82 1.54 11.44
C VAL A 148 12.61 1.34 12.73
N GLU A 149 13.87 0.91 12.59
CA GLU A 149 14.78 0.73 13.71
C GLU A 149 15.06 2.06 14.43
N GLY A 150 15.16 2.02 15.76
CA GLY A 150 15.46 3.19 16.59
C GLY A 150 14.25 4.07 16.93
N LEU A 151 13.04 3.72 16.48
CA LEU A 151 11.79 4.29 17.00
C LEU A 151 11.37 3.61 18.32
N SER A 152 10.45 4.23 19.05
CA SER A 152 9.89 3.68 20.29
C SER A 152 8.64 2.84 20.03
N CYS A 153 8.46 1.73 20.76
CA CYS A 153 7.22 0.95 20.73
C CYS A 153 5.99 1.73 21.22
N SER A 154 6.19 2.84 21.94
CA SER A 154 5.13 3.77 22.32
C SER A 154 4.68 4.69 21.17
N GLY A 155 5.35 4.66 20.01
CA GLY A 155 5.14 5.59 18.91
C GLY A 155 5.60 7.02 19.21
N GLY A 156 5.06 7.96 18.44
CA GLY A 156 5.19 9.42 18.65
C GLY A 156 6.23 10.10 17.77
N LYS A 157 7.44 9.54 17.63
CA LYS A 157 8.44 10.05 16.67
C LYS A 157 8.25 9.37 15.32
N TRP A 158 8.16 10.17 14.27
CA TRP A 158 8.03 9.69 12.90
C TRP A 158 9.37 9.66 12.18
N ALA A 159 9.60 8.62 11.37
CA ALA A 159 10.76 8.49 10.50
C ALA A 159 10.35 8.10 9.09
N SER A 160 11.11 8.57 8.10
CA SER A 160 10.93 8.18 6.70
C SER A 160 11.78 6.95 6.39
N THR A 161 11.24 6.05 5.58
CA THR A 161 11.95 4.86 5.09
C THR A 161 11.45 4.49 3.70
N THR A 162 12.10 3.49 3.10
CA THR A 162 11.77 3.00 1.77
C THR A 162 11.72 1.47 1.76
N ARG A 163 10.78 0.91 1.00
CA ARG A 163 10.67 -0.54 0.74
C ARG A 163 10.58 -0.80 -0.75
N LYS A 164 11.15 -1.91 -1.22
CA LYS A 164 11.27 -2.21 -2.65
C LYS A 164 10.77 -3.62 -2.93
N SER A 165 10.13 -3.82 -4.07
CA SER A 165 9.76 -5.15 -4.53
C SER A 165 11.01 -5.93 -4.95
N SER A 166 11.20 -7.14 -4.43
CA SER A 166 12.23 -8.07 -4.89
C SER A 166 11.85 -8.75 -6.21
N GLU A 167 10.56 -8.85 -6.51
CA GLU A 167 10.00 -9.48 -7.69
C GLU A 167 9.19 -8.49 -8.52
N ALA A 168 9.08 -8.74 -9.83
CA ALA A 168 8.20 -7.98 -10.70
C ALA A 168 6.77 -8.55 -10.69
N ILE A 169 5.82 -7.69 -11.01
CA ILE A 169 4.43 -8.06 -11.32
C ILE A 169 4.27 -8.04 -12.83
N GLU A 170 3.81 -9.14 -13.42
CA GLU A 170 3.37 -9.15 -14.82
C GLU A 170 1.96 -8.55 -14.90
N VAL A 171 1.78 -7.55 -15.76
CA VAL A 171 0.49 -6.90 -15.98
C VAL A 171 0.28 -6.63 -17.47
N THR A 172 -0.96 -6.70 -17.91
CA THR A 172 -1.35 -6.29 -19.27
C THR A 172 -1.98 -4.91 -19.22
N ALA A 173 -1.56 -4.00 -20.11
CA ALA A 173 -2.22 -2.70 -20.24
C ALA A 173 -3.61 -2.85 -20.87
N ASP A 174 -4.53 -1.98 -20.48
CA ASP A 174 -5.91 -2.01 -20.95
C ASP A 174 -6.06 -1.60 -22.43
N LYS A 175 -7.31 -1.61 -22.90
CA LYS A 175 -7.67 -1.22 -24.28
C LYS A 175 -7.30 0.23 -24.64
N ASP A 176 -7.07 1.07 -23.64
CA ASP A 176 -6.69 2.47 -23.77
C ASP A 176 -5.21 2.70 -23.44
N GLY A 177 -4.44 1.64 -23.18
CA GLY A 177 -3.02 1.73 -22.86
C GLY A 177 -2.79 2.18 -21.43
N ARG A 178 -3.60 1.71 -20.48
CA ARG A 178 -3.54 2.10 -19.07
C ARG A 178 -3.33 0.91 -18.14
N ILE A 179 -2.75 1.15 -16.97
CA ILE A 179 -2.48 0.16 -15.92
C ILE A 179 -2.91 0.74 -14.58
N TRP A 180 -3.66 -0.01 -13.78
CA TRP A 180 -3.93 0.37 -12.39
C TRP A 180 -2.79 -0.06 -11.49
N VAL A 181 -2.42 0.81 -10.55
CA VAL A 181 -1.45 0.51 -9.49
C VAL A 181 -2.05 0.76 -8.11
N MET A 182 -1.57 0.02 -7.13
CA MET A 182 -1.95 0.12 -5.72
C MET A 182 -0.69 0.21 -4.85
N LEU A 183 -0.73 1.07 -3.84
CA LEU A 183 0.28 1.21 -2.79
C LEU A 183 -0.44 1.18 -1.44
N GLY A 184 0.03 0.39 -0.47
CA GLY A 184 -0.65 0.32 0.81
C GLY A 184 0.05 -0.55 1.84
N THR A 185 -0.72 -0.94 2.84
CA THR A 185 -0.32 -1.86 3.90
C THR A 185 -1.35 -2.95 4.10
N ASP A 186 -0.87 -4.14 4.37
CA ASP A 186 -1.67 -5.27 4.86
C ASP A 186 -1.28 -5.49 6.33
N SER A 187 -2.25 -5.40 7.25
CA SER A 187 -2.03 -5.39 8.70
C SER A 187 -2.50 -6.69 9.33
N GLY A 188 -1.58 -7.40 9.98
CA GLY A 188 -1.88 -8.44 10.96
C GLY A 188 -1.93 -7.93 12.40
N PHE A 189 -1.30 -6.79 12.67
CA PHE A 189 -1.39 -6.11 13.96
C PHE A 189 -2.84 -5.69 14.25
N GLU A 190 -3.39 -6.10 15.39
CA GLU A 190 -4.72 -5.72 15.87
C GLU A 190 -4.60 -4.37 16.60
N GLY A 191 -5.10 -3.31 15.97
CA GLY A 191 -4.99 -1.95 16.46
C GLY A 191 -4.84 -0.91 15.36
N THR A 192 -4.73 0.36 15.78
CA THR A 192 -4.57 1.49 14.85
C THR A 192 -3.19 1.48 14.22
N ASN A 193 -3.17 1.44 12.90
CA ASN A 193 -1.99 1.77 12.14
C ASN A 193 -2.24 3.02 11.27
N ALA A 194 -1.24 3.91 11.26
CA ALA A 194 -1.22 5.06 10.38
C ALA A 194 0.16 5.20 9.73
N LEU A 195 0.17 5.63 8.48
CA LEU A 195 1.38 6.00 7.74
C LEU A 195 1.13 7.20 6.83
N TYR A 196 2.22 7.81 6.36
CA TYR A 196 2.18 8.75 5.25
C TYR A 196 2.93 8.16 4.07
N LEU A 197 2.24 7.87 2.97
CA LEU A 197 2.93 7.64 1.70
C LEU A 197 3.55 8.97 1.26
N GLN A 198 4.88 8.98 1.09
CA GLN A 198 5.61 10.18 0.65
C GLN A 198 5.88 10.14 -0.87
N GLY A 199 5.93 8.94 -1.46
CA GLY A 199 6.08 8.78 -2.89
C GLY A 199 6.38 7.35 -3.29
N ALA A 200 6.55 7.13 -4.59
CA ALA A 200 6.97 5.85 -5.13
C ALA A 200 7.70 6.03 -6.46
N THR A 201 8.64 5.13 -6.75
CA THR A 201 9.21 4.94 -8.10
C THR A 201 8.67 3.63 -8.65
N ILE A 202 7.97 3.72 -9.79
CA ILE A 202 7.36 2.57 -10.46
C ILE A 202 8.10 2.35 -11.78
N ASN A 203 8.83 1.25 -11.89
CA ASN A 203 9.56 0.90 -13.10
C ASN A 203 8.73 -0.08 -13.93
N ILE A 204 8.49 0.26 -15.20
CA ILE A 204 7.59 -0.48 -16.09
C ILE A 204 8.35 -0.82 -17.36
N LYS A 205 8.58 -2.11 -17.60
CA LYS A 205 9.34 -2.62 -18.74
C LYS A 205 8.45 -3.49 -19.61
N PRO A 206 8.40 -3.28 -20.94
CA PRO A 206 7.72 -4.22 -21.84
C PRO A 206 8.26 -5.64 -21.64
N LEU A 207 7.37 -6.62 -21.67
CA LEU A 207 7.72 -8.05 -21.71
C LEU A 207 8.10 -8.47 -23.14
#